data_AF-A0A0G1GFZ5-F1
#
_entry.id   AF-A0A0G1GFZ5-F1
#
_cell.length_a   1.000
_cell.length_b   1.000
_cell.length_c   1.000
_cell.angle_alpha   90.00
_cell.angle_beta   90.00
_cell.angle_gamma   90.00
#
_symmetry.space_group_name_H-M   'P 1'
#
loop_
_entity.id
_entity.type
_entity.pdbx_description
1 polymer ?
#
loop_
_entity_poly.entity_id
_entity_poly.type
_entity_poly.pdbx_seq_one_letter_code
_entity_poly.pdbx_strand_id
1 'polypeptide(L)'
;MSTTQVRITIPNKLKTIIEEHAAAYGLSIASYIKQLVVEEIRRRETYPSRTPSEMTIKAIRKGDKEFKSGKVKVLPLDDLKHYAEDV
;
A
#
# COMPACT_ATOMS: atom_id res chain seq x y z
N MET A 1 -4.27 29.60 -3.64
CA MET A 1 -4.85 28.25 -3.41
C MET A 1 -6.26 28.25 -3.95
N SER A 2 -6.56 27.43 -4.96
CA SER A 2 -7.94 27.21 -5.41
C SER A 2 -8.59 26.16 -4.50
N THR A 3 -9.82 26.44 -4.04
CA THR A 3 -10.64 25.48 -3.30
C THR A 3 -11.85 25.11 -4.13
N THR A 4 -12.15 23.82 -4.22
CA THR A 4 -13.34 23.30 -4.91
C THR A 4 -14.28 22.67 -3.90
N GLN A 5 -15.56 22.96 -3.99
CA GLN A 5 -16.59 22.34 -3.16
C GLN A 5 -17.13 21.08 -3.82
N VAL A 6 -17.25 20.01 -3.06
CA VAL A 6 -17.87 18.74 -3.51
C VAL A 6 -19.16 18.54 -2.73
N ARG A 7 -20.27 18.31 -3.45
CA ARG A 7 -21.56 17.93 -2.87
C ARG A 7 -21.84 16.46 -3.19
N ILE A 8 -22.14 15.68 -2.18
CA ILE A 8 -22.38 14.24 -2.27
C ILE A 8 -23.70 13.89 -1.60
N THR A 9 -24.43 12.97 -2.21
CA THR A 9 -25.64 12.37 -1.65
C THR A 9 -25.28 10.96 -1.20
N ILE A 10 -25.55 10.65 0.06
CA ILE A 10 -25.25 9.34 0.66
C ILE A 10 -26.47 8.79 1.41
N PRO A 11 -26.58 7.46 1.58
CA PRO A 11 -27.63 6.87 2.41
C PRO A 11 -27.56 7.35 3.86
N ASN A 12 -28.72 7.53 4.50
CA ASN A 12 -28.80 7.99 5.89
C ASN A 12 -28.00 7.10 6.86
N LYS A 13 -28.04 5.78 6.67
CA LYS A 13 -27.25 4.84 7.48
C LYS A 13 -25.75 5.11 7.40
N LEU A 14 -25.26 5.44 6.21
CA LEU A 14 -23.85 5.74 6.00
C LEU A 14 -23.47 7.06 6.66
N LYS A 15 -24.35 8.07 6.60
CA LYS A 15 -24.18 9.34 7.32
C LYS A 15 -24.01 9.09 8.83
N THR A 16 -24.88 8.29 9.44
CA THR A 16 -24.81 7.97 10.88
C THR A 16 -23.49 7.31 11.25
N ILE A 17 -23.05 6.30 10.47
CA ILE A 17 -21.78 5.63 10.71
C ILE A 17 -20.60 6.61 10.61
N ILE A 18 -20.59 7.47 9.60
CA ILE A 18 -19.52 8.47 9.43
C ILE A 18 -19.52 9.48 10.59
N GLU A 19 -20.70 9.90 11.05
CA GLU A 19 -20.84 10.80 12.21
C GLU A 19 -20.27 10.21 13.48
N GLU A 20 -20.58 8.95 13.79
CA GLU A 20 -20.06 8.24 14.97
C GLU A 20 -18.52 8.15 14.94
N HIS A 21 -17.95 7.77 13.79
CA HIS A 21 -16.51 7.68 13.63
C HIS A 21 -15.84 9.06 13.70
N ALA A 22 -16.40 10.08 13.03
CA ALA A 22 -15.86 11.42 13.08
C ALA A 22 -15.86 11.97 14.51
N ALA A 23 -16.94 11.73 15.27
CA ALA A 23 -17.05 12.11 16.68
C ALA A 23 -16.00 11.44 17.56
N ALA A 24 -15.70 10.15 17.34
CA ALA A 24 -14.67 9.43 18.09
C ALA A 24 -13.27 10.06 17.96
N TYR A 25 -12.99 10.75 16.86
CA TYR A 25 -11.74 11.48 16.63
C TYR A 25 -11.85 13.00 16.87
N GLY A 26 -12.99 13.50 17.36
CA GLY A 26 -13.24 14.93 17.54
C GLY A 26 -13.26 15.73 16.22
N LEU A 27 -13.60 15.08 15.10
CA LEU A 27 -13.59 15.66 13.77
C LEU A 27 -15.01 16.00 13.29
N SER A 28 -15.10 16.99 12.39
CA SER A 28 -16.31 17.17 11.58
C SER A 28 -16.43 16.05 10.54
N ILE A 29 -17.66 15.75 10.09
CA ILE A 29 -17.92 14.81 8.98
C ILE A 29 -17.07 15.16 7.75
N ALA A 30 -17.02 16.45 7.38
CA ALA A 30 -16.29 16.92 6.22
C ALA A 30 -14.77 16.69 6.37
N SER A 31 -14.22 16.97 7.55
CA SER A 31 -12.80 16.71 7.86
C SER A 31 -12.48 15.22 7.80
N TYR A 32 -13.36 14.38 8.35
CA TYR A 32 -13.19 12.93 8.35
C TYR A 32 -13.24 12.35 6.93
N ILE A 33 -14.22 12.76 6.10
CA ILE A 33 -14.30 12.36 4.70
C ILE A 33 -13.06 12.79 3.93
N LYS A 34 -12.59 14.04 4.13
CA LYS A 34 -11.34 14.51 3.52
C LYS A 34 -10.16 13.63 3.90
N GLN A 35 -10.03 13.28 5.17
CA GLN A 35 -8.97 12.41 5.65
C GLN A 35 -9.03 11.02 5.00
N LEU A 36 -10.22 10.42 4.91
CA LEU A 36 -10.40 9.13 4.22
C LEU A 36 -9.95 9.18 2.76
N VAL A 37 -10.30 10.25 2.03
CA VAL A 37 -9.89 10.43 0.63
C VAL A 37 -8.37 10.60 0.51
N VAL A 38 -7.76 11.40 1.40
CA VAL A 38 -6.30 11.59 1.43
C VAL A 38 -5.58 10.28 1.71
N GLU A 39 -6.05 9.50 2.68
CA GLU A 39 -5.46 8.20 3.01
C GLU A 39 -5.64 7.17 1.90
N GLU A 40 -6.77 7.17 1.19
CA GLU A 40 -6.97 6.31 0.02
C GLU A 40 -6.02 6.68 -1.13
N ILE A 41 -5.86 7.97 -1.42
CA ILE A 41 -4.90 8.45 -2.42
C ILE A 41 -3.49 8.06 -2.00
N ARG A 42 -3.11 8.29 -0.73
CA ARG A 42 -1.82 7.85 -0.20
C ARG A 42 -1.63 6.36 -0.41
N ARG A 43 -2.60 5.50 -0.06
CA ARG A 43 -2.49 4.05 -0.28
C ARG A 43 -2.26 3.69 -1.75
N ARG A 44 -2.92 4.40 -2.68
CA ARG A 44 -2.75 4.20 -4.13
C ARG A 44 -1.41 4.72 -4.64
N GLU A 45 -0.94 5.86 -4.13
CA GLU A 45 0.32 6.49 -4.53
C GLU A 45 1.55 5.85 -3.87
N THR A 46 1.40 5.23 -2.69
CA THR A 46 2.49 4.58 -1.93
C THR A 46 2.91 3.24 -2.55
N TYR A 47 2.17 2.72 -3.54
CA TYR A 47 2.76 1.82 -4.53
C TYR A 47 3.19 2.66 -5.74
N PRO A 48 4.42 3.23 -5.74
CA PRO A 48 5.00 3.63 -6.99
C PRO A 48 5.15 2.35 -7.81
N SER A 49 4.28 2.15 -8.80
CA SER A 49 4.57 1.28 -9.94
C SER A 49 5.67 1.96 -10.78
N ARG A 50 6.82 2.22 -10.15
CA ARG A 50 8.02 2.58 -10.88
C ARG A 50 8.35 1.38 -11.73
N THR A 51 8.36 1.58 -13.05
CA THR A 51 8.93 0.62 -13.97
C THR A 51 10.33 0.27 -13.47
N PRO A 52 10.63 -1.00 -13.16
CA PRO A 52 11.96 -1.37 -12.71
C PRO A 52 12.99 -0.97 -13.77
N SER A 53 14.19 -0.57 -13.37
CA SER A 53 15.25 -0.27 -14.34
C SER A 53 15.55 -1.51 -15.18
N GLU A 54 16.10 -1.33 -16.39
CA GLU A 54 16.50 -2.46 -17.23
C GLU A 54 17.48 -3.41 -16.50
N MET A 55 18.34 -2.86 -15.63
CA MET A 55 19.23 -3.64 -14.79
C MET A 55 18.46 -4.54 -13.82
N THR A 56 17.43 -4.01 -13.15
CA THR A 56 16.57 -4.78 -12.24
C THR A 56 15.81 -5.87 -13.00
N ILE A 57 15.25 -5.56 -14.17
CA ILE A 57 14.54 -6.54 -15.01
C ILE A 57 15.51 -7.66 -15.44
N LYS A 58 16.75 -7.33 -15.80
CA LYS A 58 17.77 -8.31 -16.19
C LYS A 58 18.18 -9.20 -15.01
N ALA A 59 18.32 -8.64 -13.81
CA ALA A 59 18.63 -9.39 -12.60
C ALA A 59 17.52 -10.39 -12.25
N ILE A 60 16.25 -9.96 -12.28
CA ILE A 60 15.10 -10.84 -12.04
C ILE A 60 15.07 -11.99 -13.05
N ARG A 61 15.18 -11.67 -14.35
CA ARG A 61 15.20 -12.68 -15.42
C ARG A 61 16.35 -13.68 -15.27
N LYS A 62 17.51 -13.22 -14.79
CA LYS A 62 18.66 -14.09 -14.52
C LYS A 62 18.34 -15.02 -13.34
N GLY A 63 17.82 -14.48 -12.24
CA GLY A 63 17.39 -15.27 -11.07
C GLY A 63 16.36 -16.34 -11.44
N ASP A 64 15.34 -16.00 -12.23
CA ASP A 64 14.33 -16.95 -12.69
C ASP A 64 14.95 -18.10 -13.52
N LYS A 65 15.93 -17.79 -14.37
CA LYS A 65 16.63 -18.81 -15.17
C LYS A 65 17.50 -19.70 -14.28
N GLU A 66 18.20 -19.12 -13.31
CA GLU A 66 19.02 -19.87 -12.36
C GLU A 66 18.17 -20.77 -11.45
N PHE A 67 17.00 -20.29 -11.03
CA PHE A 67 15.99 -21.09 -10.32
C PHE A 67 15.47 -22.26 -11.15
N LYS A 68 15.00 -21.98 -12.38
CA LYS A 68 14.50 -23.04 -13.28
C LYS A 68 15.56 -24.06 -13.68
N SER A 69 16.84 -23.66 -13.69
CA SER A 69 17.96 -24.56 -14.00
C SER A 69 18.53 -25.28 -12.77
N GLY A 70 17.95 -25.09 -11.58
CA GLY A 70 18.40 -25.75 -10.35
C GLY A 70 19.75 -25.23 -9.82
N LYS A 71 20.22 -24.08 -10.31
CA LYS A 71 21.49 -23.47 -9.91
C LYS A 71 21.42 -22.72 -8.58
N VAL A 72 20.22 -22.49 -8.06
CA VAL A 72 20.00 -21.86 -6.76
C VAL A 72 19.36 -22.85 -5.80
N LYS A 73 19.80 -22.79 -4.54
CA LYS A 73 19.22 -23.54 -3.44
C LYS A 73 18.12 -22.70 -2.82
N VAL A 74 16.89 -23.22 -2.79
CA VAL A 74 15.80 -22.62 -2.00
C VAL A 74 16.03 -23.00 -0.55
N LEU A 75 16.19 -22.01 0.31
CA LEU A 75 16.28 -22.26 1.75
C LEU A 75 14.86 -22.29 2.34
N PRO A 76 14.50 -23.33 3.10
CA PRO A 76 13.31 -23.32 3.94
C PRO A 76 13.35 -22.13 4.90
N LEU A 77 12.17 -21.58 5.23
CA LEU A 77 12.04 -20.47 6.17
C LEU A 77 12.62 -20.78 7.56
N ASP A 78 12.62 -22.04 7.96
CA ASP A 78 13.16 -22.49 9.25
C ASP A 78 14.70 -22.40 9.30
N ASP A 79 15.37 -22.53 8.15
CA ASP A 79 16.83 -22.45 8.02
C ASP A 79 17.33 -21.00 7.93
N LEU A 80 16.43 -20.03 7.77
CA LEU A 80 16.79 -18.61 7.57
C LEU A 80 17.39 -17.96 8.83
N LYS A 81 17.10 -18.51 10.02
CA LYS A 81 17.60 -17.98 11.30
C LYS A 81 19.13 -18.04 11.41
N HIS A 82 19.76 -19.02 10.76
CA HIS A 82 21.22 -19.16 10.75
C HIS A 82 21.92 -18.29 9.70
N TYR A 83 21.18 -17.69 8.77
CA TYR A 83 21.75 -16.90 7.67
C TYR A 83 21.90 -15.41 8.02
N ALA A 84 21.12 -14.93 8.99
CA ALA A 84 21.13 -13.53 9.41
C ALA A 84 22.20 -13.20 10.47
N GLU A 85 22.93 -14.20 10.98
CA GLU A 85 23.96 -14.03 12.01
C GLU A 85 25.38 -13.85 11.43
N ASP A 86 25.58 -14.09 10.12
CA ASP A 86 26.87 -14.03 9.43
C ASP A 86 27.03 -12.81 8.48
N VAL A 87 26.26 -11.72 8.68
CA VAL A 87 26.37 -10.46 7.91
C VAL A 87 26.64 -9.27 8.82
#